data_AF-A0A7Y4WVY6-F1
#
_entry.id   AF-A0A7Y4WVY6-F1
#
_cell.length_a   1.000
_cell.length_b   1.000
_cell.length_c   1.000
_cell.angle_alpha   90.00
_cell.angle_beta   90.00
_cell.angle_gamma   90.00
#
_symmetry.space_group_name_H-M   'P 1'
#
loop_
_entity.id
_entity.type
_entity.pdbx_description
1 polymer ?
#
loop_
_entity_poly.entity_id
_entity_poly.type
_entity_poly.pdbx_seq_one_letter_code
_entity_poly.pdbx_strand_id
1 'polypeptide(L)' 'ALAKTEKELGRALEILEWVAASALPSGVLAEQMNPETGEPASVSPLTWSHSTFVATVMNYLHKEALILDRRKN' A
#
# COMPACT_ATOMS: atom_id res chain seq x y z
N ALA A 1 -10.71 2.28 8.40
CA ALA A 1 -9.87 1.15 8.82
C ALA A 1 -10.27 0.64 10.22
N LEU A 2 -10.53 -0.65 10.36
CA LEU A 2 -11.06 -1.28 11.58
C LEU A 2 -10.00 -1.60 12.66
N ALA A 3 -8.71 -1.63 12.29
CA ALA A 3 -7.62 -1.96 13.21
C ALA A 3 -7.69 -1.13 14.50
N LYS A 4 -7.44 -1.73 15.65
CA LYS A 4 -7.40 -1.06 16.96
C LYS A 4 -6.00 -1.04 17.56
N THR A 5 -5.12 -1.90 17.06
CA THR A 5 -3.75 -2.09 17.54
C THR A 5 -2.76 -2.01 16.39
N GLU A 6 -1.49 -1.70 16.70
CA GLU A 6 -0.40 -1.71 15.70
C GLU A 6 -0.26 -3.09 15.04
N LYS A 7 -0.42 -4.16 15.83
CA LYS A 7 -0.39 -5.55 15.34
C LYS A 7 -1.47 -5.81 14.28
N GLU A 8 -2.68 -5.30 14.47
CA GLU A 8 -3.76 -5.41 13.47
C GLU A 8 -3.48 -4.58 12.22
N LEU A 9 -2.69 -3.51 12.34
CA LEU A 9 -2.29 -2.67 11.22
C LEU A 9 -1.13 -3.27 10.41
N GLY A 10 -0.30 -4.11 11.03
CA GLY A 10 0.89 -4.71 10.41
C GLY A 10 0.63 -5.42 9.08
N ARG A 11 -0.49 -6.14 8.95
CA ARG A 11 -0.84 -6.81 7.68
C ARG A 11 -1.07 -5.82 6.53
N ALA A 12 -1.61 -4.63 6.82
CA ALA A 12 -1.79 -3.61 5.81
C ALA A 12 -0.43 -3.04 5.36
N LEU A 13 0.51 -2.87 6.28
CA LEU A 13 1.88 -2.44 5.97
C LEU A 13 2.58 -3.45 5.05
N GLU A 14 2.54 -4.74 5.38
CA GLU A 14 3.15 -5.81 4.57
C GLU A 14 2.65 -5.78 3.10
N ILE A 15 1.35 -5.54 2.90
CA ILE A 15 0.76 -5.44 1.56
C ILE A 15 1.23 -4.18 0.84
N LEU A 16 1.26 -3.03 1.53
CA LEU A 16 1.74 -1.77 0.96
C LEU A 16 3.21 -1.86 0.55
N GLU A 17 4.05 -2.48 1.37
CA GLU A 17 5.45 -2.75 1.07
C GLU A 17 5.62 -3.69 -0.12
N TRP A 18 4.81 -4.74 -0.21
CA TRP A 18 4.81 -5.64 -1.37
C TRP A 18 4.42 -4.92 -2.67
N VAL A 19 3.41 -4.06 -2.63
CA VAL A 19 3.03 -3.25 -3.80
C VAL A 19 4.16 -2.31 -4.20
N ALA A 20 4.78 -1.62 -3.23
CA ALA A 20 5.91 -0.72 -3.50
C ALA A 20 7.12 -1.46 -4.09
N ALA A 21 7.42 -2.66 -3.59
CA ALA A 21 8.50 -3.51 -4.08
C ALA A 21 8.26 -4.02 -5.51
N SER A 22 7.01 -4.02 -5.96
CA SER A 22 6.64 -4.50 -7.29
C SER A 22 6.57 -3.37 -8.34
N ALA A 23 6.97 -2.15 -7.98
CA ALA A 23 7.06 -1.05 -8.93
C ALA A 23 8.17 -1.28 -9.97
N LEU A 24 7.98 -0.71 -11.15
CA LEU A 24 9.02 -0.64 -12.18
C LEU A 24 10.26 0.13 -11.66
N PRO A 25 11.43 0.00 -12.29
CA PRO A 25 12.62 0.79 -11.92
C PRO A 25 12.39 2.32 -11.92
N SER A 26 11.39 2.80 -12.65
CA SER A 26 10.97 4.21 -12.66
C SER A 26 10.16 4.62 -11.43
N GLY A 27 9.76 3.68 -10.57
CA GLY A 27 8.85 3.88 -9.43
C GLY A 27 7.36 3.84 -9.81
N VAL A 28 7.04 3.60 -11.08
CA VAL A 28 5.65 3.50 -11.57
C VAL A 28 5.09 2.10 -11.32
N LEU A 29 3.82 2.04 -10.87
CA LEU A 29 3.06 0.79 -10.76
C LEU A 29 2.42 0.46 -12.11
N ALA A 30 2.56 -0.80 -12.52
CA ALA A 30 1.79 -1.34 -13.64
C ALA A 30 0.33 -1.54 -13.27
N GLU A 31 -0.54 -1.58 -14.27
CA GLU A 31 -1.96 -1.91 -14.07
C GLU A 31 -2.14 -3.30 -13.45
N GLN A 32 -1.40 -4.28 -13.95
CA GLN A 32 -1.44 -5.66 -13.50
C GLN A 32 -0.04 -6.24 -13.40
N MET A 33 0.07 -7.36 -12.71
CA MET A 33 1.32 -8.14 -12.63
C MET A 33 1.01 -9.60 -12.85
N ASN A 34 1.92 -10.30 -13.52
CA ASN A 34 1.85 -11.74 -13.67
C ASN A 34 1.97 -12.41 -12.28
N PRO A 35 1.03 -13.29 -11.89
CA PRO A 35 1.03 -13.89 -10.56
C PRO A 35 2.17 -14.90 -10.33
N GLU A 36 2.73 -15.47 -11.41
CA GLU A 36 3.82 -16.45 -11.33
C GLU A 36 5.20 -15.79 -11.43
N THR A 37 5.35 -14.78 -12.29
CA THR A 37 6.67 -14.15 -12.55
C THR A 37 6.85 -12.80 -11.86
N GLY A 38 5.77 -12.14 -11.45
CA GLY A 38 5.79 -10.76 -10.95
C GLY A 38 6.02 -9.70 -12.03
N GLU A 39 6.10 -10.11 -13.30
CA GLU A 39 6.33 -9.17 -14.39
C GLU A 39 5.13 -8.23 -14.60
N PRO A 40 5.37 -6.95 -14.90
CA PRO A 40 4.32 -5.99 -15.21
C PRO A 40 3.55 -6.44 -16.46
N ALA A 41 2.23 -6.35 -16.40
CA ALA A 41 1.34 -6.61 -17.52
C ALA A 41 0.44 -5.39 -17.77
N SER A 42 0.10 -5.15 -19.04
CA SER A 42 -0.73 -4.02 -19.48
C SER A 42 -0.04 -2.65 -19.30
N VAL A 43 -0.82 -1.56 -19.23
CA VAL A 43 -0.34 -0.16 -19.23
C VAL A 43 0.37 0.22 -17.92
N SER A 44 1.29 1.18 -18.00
CA SER A 44 2.05 1.71 -16.85
C SER A 44 2.31 3.21 -17.02
N PRO A 45 1.89 4.10 -16.08
CA PRO A 45 0.96 3.82 -14.99
C PRO A 45 -0.48 3.68 -15.48
N LEU A 46 -1.29 2.86 -14.81
CA LEU A 46 -2.72 3.14 -14.75
C LEU A 46 -2.95 4.19 -13.66
N THR A 47 -3.32 5.42 -14.05
CA THR A 47 -3.55 6.57 -13.14
C THR A 47 -4.42 6.21 -11.94
N TRP A 48 -5.46 5.39 -12.14
CA TRP A 48 -6.32 4.93 -11.06
C TRP A 48 -5.54 4.08 -10.05
N SER A 49 -4.87 3.01 -10.47
CA SER A 49 -4.10 2.13 -9.58
C SER A 49 -3.09 2.91 -8.73
N HIS A 50 -2.39 3.86 -9.34
CA HIS A 50 -1.42 4.71 -8.66
C HIS A 50 -2.09 5.63 -7.62
N SER A 51 -3.20 6.28 -7.99
CA SER A 51 -3.96 7.14 -7.07
C SER A 51 -4.55 6.36 -5.90
N THR A 52 -5.02 5.13 -6.14
CA THR A 52 -5.52 4.22 -5.10
C THR A 52 -4.42 3.81 -4.14
N PHE A 53 -3.21 3.51 -4.64
CA PHE A 53 -2.07 3.21 -3.78
C PHE A 53 -1.75 4.38 -2.85
N VAL A 54 -1.61 5.60 -3.39
CA VAL A 54 -1.34 6.81 -2.60
C VAL A 54 -2.44 7.06 -1.57
N ALA A 55 -3.72 6.99 -1.96
CA ALA A 55 -4.84 7.17 -1.04
C ALA A 55 -4.84 6.13 0.09
N THR A 56 -4.47 4.88 -0.21
CA THR A 56 -4.37 3.81 0.79
C THR A 56 -3.24 4.06 1.77
N VAL A 57 -2.07 4.52 1.30
CA VAL A 57 -0.94 4.91 2.16
C VAL A 57 -1.35 6.04 3.10
N MET A 58 -2.03 7.08 2.60
CA MET A 58 -2.53 8.18 3.43
C MET A 58 -3.51 7.69 4.51
N ASN A 59 -4.42 6.76 4.16
CA ASN A 59 -5.34 6.14 5.11
C ASN A 59 -4.62 5.28 6.17
N TYR A 60 -3.56 4.56 5.78
CA TYR A 60 -2.72 3.79 6.70
C TYR A 60 -2.06 4.73 7.72
N LEU A 61 -1.36 5.77 7.25
CA LEU A 61 -0.63 6.72 8.10
C LEU A 61 -1.56 7.43 9.07
N HIS A 62 -2.73 7.87 8.60
CA HIS A 62 -3.73 8.48 9.46
C HIS A 62 -4.19 7.52 10.57
N LYS A 63 -4.40 6.24 10.23
CA LYS A 63 -4.83 5.24 11.20
C LYS A 63 -3.75 4.91 12.22
N GLU A 64 -2.50 4.79 11.78
CA GLU A 64 -1.34 4.57 12.63
C GLU A 64 -1.20 5.69 13.67
N ALA A 65 -1.27 6.96 13.22
CA ALA A 65 -1.24 8.12 14.10
C ALA A 65 -2.34 8.06 15.19
N LEU A 66 -3.58 7.70 14.81
CA LEU A 66 -4.69 7.55 15.76
C LEU A 66 -4.50 6.39 16.77
N ILE A 67 -3.77 5.34 16.40
CA ILE A 67 -3.45 4.23 17.31
C ILE A 67 -2.35 4.67 18.29
N LEU A 68 -1.32 5.34 17.79
CA LEU A 68 -0.22 5.85 18.61
C LEU A 68 -0.67 6.90 19.62
N ASP A 69 -1.59 7.80 19.22
CA ASP A 69 -2.15 8.81 20.12
C ASP A 69 -2.95 8.20 21.28
N ARG A 70 -3.78 7.19 20.98
CA ARG A 70 -4.53 6.42 22.00
C ARG A 70 -3.65 5.70 23.02
N ARG A 71 -2.40 5.39 22.67
CA ARG A 71 -1.44 4.74 23.58
C ARG A 71 -0.81 5.73 24.58
N LYS A 72 -0.78 7.02 24.23
CA LYS A 72 -0.17 8.07 25.05
C LYS A 72 -1.11 8.63 26.13
N ASN A 73 -2.42 8.46 25.93
CA ASN A 73 -3.48 8.84 26.87
C ASN A 73 -3.86 7.64 27.75
#